data_AF-A0A2M7VZQ6-F1
#
_entry.id   AF-A0A2M7VZQ6-F1
#
_cell.length_a   1.000
_cell.length_b   1.000
_cell.length_c   1.000
_cell.angle_alpha   90.00
_cell.angle_beta   90.00
_cell.angle_gamma   90.00
#
_symmetry.space_group_name_H-M   'P 1'
#
loop_
_entity.id
_entity.type
_entity.pdbx_description
1 polymer ?
#
loop_
_entity_poly.entity_id
_entity_poly.type
_entity_poly.pdbx_seq_one_letter_code
_entity_poly.pdbx_strand_id
1 'polypeptide(L)'
;MSEIIKKDREQIIAEPEKAPTILEEYERWKVVPPKINEKQPLTFDEIAQKEGCDALNLEADIKSKVEKFAEDMKKECSYPSLEYVGLVDSLYNLYLQSKNLNVVKENPWLNYFNSYNEFARHFCPEATPHSQAYIKKNIQRFVETIVNQEKIISTHPNYWFGVDKDGVRETYNNDSDWVLLPDEYYGLDVFEFADREVVAEVIKLIKSKYHHSEFTHASGSAALAGIEKSGAILSAQDVESEGMKVATGEHVSYVSSETGNPVAGGRYGLGSVYASKNGPKYGYHHVNWFDEYYIAFGINKQKQEDFLRQIGFKYEWASSKDKPALTLDMGSEGVEIGNKVPLNNVEIVYCWKKHQKEMDAWIQKNCPQAKLVSLEADEILRSYDHKVNKMALQEGISAEDAWKKLL
;
A
#
# COMPACT_ATOMS: atom_id res chain seq x y z
N MET A 1 0.08 -50.59 -68.56
CA MET A 1 0.23 -50.27 -67.12
C MET A 1 1.69 -49.87 -66.86
N SER A 2 2.33 -48.86 -67.45
CA SER A 2 1.97 -47.48 -67.83
C SER A 2 1.35 -46.65 -66.71
N GLU A 3 2.25 -45.91 -66.04
CA GLU A 3 2.08 -44.56 -65.48
C GLU A 3 1.16 -44.34 -64.27
N ILE A 4 1.51 -43.29 -63.51
CA ILE A 4 0.73 -42.65 -62.43
C ILE A 4 0.93 -43.42 -61.09
N ILE A 5 1.71 -42.99 -60.09
CA ILE A 5 1.76 -41.69 -59.42
C ILE A 5 3.18 -41.47 -58.84
N LYS A 6 4.01 -40.66 -59.52
CA LYS A 6 4.94 -39.75 -58.85
C LYS A 6 4.13 -38.48 -58.59
N LYS A 7 3.66 -38.27 -57.37
CA LYS A 7 3.23 -36.96 -56.87
C LYS A 7 3.84 -36.76 -55.49
N ASP A 8 4.81 -35.87 -55.46
CA ASP A 8 4.88 -34.77 -54.51
C ASP A 8 4.70 -35.17 -53.04
N ARG A 9 5.76 -35.74 -52.47
CA ARG A 9 6.09 -35.51 -51.06
C ARG A 9 7.03 -34.31 -50.97
N GLU A 10 6.54 -33.14 -51.37
CA GLU A 10 6.96 -31.90 -50.72
C GLU A 10 6.01 -31.73 -49.53
N GLN A 11 6.36 -32.38 -48.42
CA GLN A 11 5.90 -31.85 -47.13
C GLN A 11 6.56 -30.48 -47.03
N ILE A 12 5.77 -29.44 -47.29
CA ILE A 12 6.03 -28.11 -46.77
C ILE A 12 6.11 -28.32 -45.26
N ILE A 13 7.34 -28.44 -44.74
CA ILE A 13 7.61 -28.21 -43.34
C ILE A 13 7.30 -26.73 -43.20
N ALA A 14 6.08 -26.41 -42.76
CA ALA A 14 5.79 -25.06 -42.32
C ALA A 14 6.84 -24.77 -41.26
N GLU A 15 7.65 -23.74 -41.48
CA GLU A 15 8.54 -23.25 -40.43
C GLU A 15 7.68 -23.07 -39.18
N PRO A 16 8.10 -23.58 -38.00
CA PRO A 16 7.34 -23.39 -36.78
C PRO A 16 7.09 -21.88 -36.66
N GLU A 17 5.82 -21.48 -36.60
CA GLU A 17 5.44 -20.08 -36.39
C GLU A 17 6.30 -19.56 -35.24
N LYS A 18 7.12 -18.55 -35.54
CA LYS A 18 7.99 -17.94 -34.55
C LYS A 18 7.06 -17.43 -33.44
N ALA A 19 7.28 -17.91 -32.21
CA ALA A 19 6.53 -17.43 -31.06
C ALA A 19 6.61 -15.89 -31.02
N PRO A 20 5.48 -15.19 -30.77
CA PRO A 20 5.48 -13.74 -30.72
C PRO A 20 6.46 -13.25 -29.65
N THR A 21 7.07 -12.10 -29.91
CA THR A 21 7.89 -11.38 -28.93
C THR A 21 6.99 -10.78 -27.83
N ILE A 22 7.59 -10.44 -26.69
CA ILE A 22 6.86 -9.79 -25.58
C ILE A 22 6.21 -8.48 -26.04
N LEU A 23 6.90 -7.72 -26.91
CA LEU A 23 6.36 -6.46 -27.43
C LEU A 23 5.18 -6.70 -28.38
N GLU A 24 5.24 -7.71 -29.24
CA GLU A 24 4.13 -8.07 -30.13
C GLU A 24 2.89 -8.52 -29.34
N GLU A 25 3.08 -9.30 -28.27
CA GLU A 25 1.99 -9.65 -27.36
C GLU A 25 1.45 -8.42 -26.64
N TYR A 26 2.33 -7.59 -26.08
CA TYR A 26 1.95 -6.34 -25.41
C TYR A 26 1.08 -5.44 -26.29
N GLU A 27 1.49 -5.17 -27.53
CA GLU A 27 0.72 -4.34 -28.48
C GLU A 27 -0.64 -4.95 -28.81
N ARG A 28 -0.73 -6.29 -28.88
CA ARG A 28 -1.99 -7.00 -29.08
C ARG A 28 -2.93 -6.84 -27.87
N TRP A 29 -2.40 -6.87 -26.65
CA TRP A 29 -3.22 -6.77 -25.43
C TRP A 29 -3.62 -5.33 -25.08
N LYS A 30 -2.83 -4.34 -25.53
CA LYS A 30 -3.12 -2.91 -25.35
C LYS A 30 -4.44 -2.45 -25.97
N VAL A 31 -4.96 -3.17 -26.96
CA VAL A 31 -6.23 -2.84 -27.66
C VAL A 31 -7.47 -3.57 -27.12
N VAL A 32 -7.29 -4.54 -26.22
CA VAL A 32 -8.40 -5.27 -25.56
C VAL A 32 -8.42 -5.19 -24.01
N PRO A 33 -7.82 -4.19 -23.34
CA PRO A 33 -7.79 -4.18 -21.90
C PRO A 33 -9.19 -4.01 -21.30
N PRO A 34 -9.42 -4.56 -20.08
CA PRO A 34 -10.62 -4.29 -19.30
C PRO A 34 -10.80 -2.80 -19.05
N LYS A 35 -12.05 -2.37 -18.88
CA LYS A 35 -12.35 -0.97 -18.60
C LYS A 35 -12.16 -0.68 -17.13
N ILE A 36 -11.36 0.34 -16.82
CA ILE A 36 -11.25 0.90 -15.48
C ILE A 36 -12.13 2.14 -15.43
N ASN A 37 -13.20 2.07 -14.65
CA ASN A 37 -14.18 3.15 -14.51
C ASN A 37 -13.98 3.91 -13.21
N GLU A 38 -14.25 5.22 -13.25
CA GLU A 38 -14.31 6.03 -12.05
C GLU A 38 -15.63 5.79 -11.32
N LYS A 39 -15.54 5.41 -10.05
CA LYS A 39 -16.69 5.36 -9.16
C LYS A 39 -16.98 6.77 -8.63
N GLN A 40 -18.13 7.32 -9.00
CA GLN A 40 -18.52 8.65 -8.54
C GLN A 40 -18.93 8.64 -7.06
N PRO A 41 -18.46 9.60 -6.25
CA PRO A 41 -18.95 9.78 -4.88
C PRO A 41 -20.45 10.03 -4.84
N LEU A 42 -21.13 9.37 -3.90
CA LEU A 42 -22.56 9.55 -3.65
C LEU A 42 -22.81 10.85 -2.88
N THR A 43 -23.88 11.55 -3.24
CA THR A 43 -24.45 12.64 -2.44
C THR A 43 -25.05 12.12 -1.14
N PHE A 44 -25.29 13.01 -0.17
CA PHE A 44 -25.87 12.63 1.12
C PHE A 44 -27.22 11.88 0.99
N ASP A 45 -28.10 12.35 0.10
CA ASP A 45 -29.41 11.73 -0.13
C ASP A 45 -29.28 10.37 -0.83
N GLU A 46 -28.34 10.21 -1.76
CA GLU A 46 -28.06 8.92 -2.41
C GLU A 46 -27.50 7.89 -1.43
N ILE A 47 -26.70 8.33 -0.45
CA ILE A 47 -26.25 7.44 0.64
C ILE A 47 -27.46 6.98 1.45
N ALA A 48 -28.38 7.88 1.84
CA ALA A 48 -29.58 7.52 2.58
C ALA A 48 -30.44 6.49 1.83
N GLN A 49 -30.67 6.72 0.53
CA GLN A 49 -31.39 5.80 -0.34
C GLN A 49 -30.70 4.43 -0.44
N LYS A 50 -29.37 4.40 -0.61
CA LYS A 50 -28.58 3.17 -0.63
C LYS A 50 -28.72 2.38 0.68
N GLU A 51 -28.71 3.08 1.81
CA GLU A 51 -28.89 2.47 3.12
C GLU A 51 -30.33 2.05 3.42
N GLY A 52 -31.29 2.43 2.57
CA GLY A 52 -32.72 2.10 2.70
C GLY A 52 -33.44 2.94 3.75
N CYS A 53 -32.98 4.15 4.03
CA CYS A 53 -33.55 5.04 5.03
C CYS A 53 -33.74 6.48 4.52
N ASP A 54 -34.49 7.28 5.27
CA ASP A 54 -34.58 8.72 5.01
C ASP A 54 -33.31 9.44 5.48
N ALA A 55 -32.92 10.51 4.79
CA ALA A 55 -31.74 11.32 5.11
C ALA A 55 -31.72 11.80 6.59
N LEU A 56 -32.88 12.12 7.16
CA LEU A 56 -33.02 12.53 8.57
C LEU A 56 -32.69 11.41 9.57
N ASN A 57 -32.80 10.14 9.15
CA ASN A 57 -32.56 8.96 9.99
C ASN A 57 -31.20 8.30 9.71
N LEU A 58 -30.44 8.82 8.74
CA LEU A 58 -29.20 8.20 8.27
C LEU A 58 -28.16 8.03 9.39
N GLU A 59 -27.99 9.02 10.27
CA GLU A 59 -27.06 8.91 11.40
C GLU A 59 -27.38 7.72 12.30
N ALA A 60 -28.66 7.55 12.65
CA ALA A 60 -29.11 6.49 13.54
C ALA A 60 -28.97 5.12 12.89
N ASP A 61 -29.25 5.01 11.59
CA ASP A 61 -29.10 3.76 10.83
C ASP A 61 -27.63 3.35 10.70
N ILE A 62 -26.75 4.29 10.32
CA ILE A 62 -25.30 4.06 10.26
C ILE A 62 -24.77 3.64 11.63
N LYS A 63 -25.21 4.30 12.70
CA LYS A 63 -24.83 3.93 14.06
C LYS A 63 -25.23 2.49 14.39
N SER A 64 -26.46 2.09 14.12
CA SER A 64 -26.89 0.70 14.36
C SER A 64 -26.05 -0.31 13.57
N LYS A 65 -25.70 -0.01 12.31
CA LYS A 65 -24.88 -0.88 11.47
C LYS A 65 -23.42 -0.96 11.96
N VAL A 66 -22.85 0.17 12.38
CA VAL A 66 -21.49 0.22 12.94
C VAL A 66 -21.41 -0.47 14.31
N GLU A 67 -22.46 -0.38 15.14
CA GLU A 67 -22.54 -1.12 16.41
C GLU A 67 -22.57 -2.64 16.18
N LYS A 68 -23.37 -3.11 15.22
CA LYS A 68 -23.36 -4.52 14.81
C LYS A 68 -21.98 -4.92 14.27
N PHE A 69 -21.39 -4.09 13.43
CA PHE A 69 -20.05 -4.33 12.89
C PHE A 69 -19.02 -4.48 14.02
N ALA A 70 -19.03 -3.59 15.01
CA ALA A 70 -18.14 -3.66 16.16
C ALA A 70 -18.34 -4.90 17.03
N GLU A 71 -19.59 -5.36 17.19
CA GLU A 71 -19.93 -6.60 17.91
C GLU A 71 -19.35 -7.82 17.19
N ASP A 72 -19.59 -7.93 15.88
CA ASP A 72 -19.13 -9.08 15.09
C ASP A 72 -17.58 -9.15 15.06
N MET A 73 -16.91 -8.00 15.07
CA MET A 73 -15.44 -7.93 15.13
C MET A 73 -14.83 -8.33 16.48
N LYS A 74 -15.61 -8.56 17.55
CA LYS A 74 -15.05 -8.95 18.86
C LYS A 74 -14.32 -10.30 18.85
N LYS A 75 -14.75 -11.21 17.97
CA LYS A 75 -14.23 -12.59 17.89
C LYS A 75 -13.48 -12.85 16.58
N GLU A 76 -13.38 -11.85 15.72
CA GLU A 76 -12.77 -12.00 14.42
C GLU A 76 -11.27 -12.23 14.57
N CYS A 77 -10.77 -13.30 13.96
CA CYS A 77 -9.34 -13.60 13.95
C CYS A 77 -8.76 -13.56 12.54
N SER A 78 -9.60 -13.38 11.50
CA SER A 78 -9.21 -13.44 10.10
C SER A 78 -9.22 -12.07 9.40
N TYR A 79 -8.58 -12.04 8.22
CA TYR A 79 -8.50 -10.87 7.32
C TYR A 79 -9.88 -10.60 6.67
N PRO A 80 -10.12 -9.40 6.10
CA PRO A 80 -11.41 -8.68 6.11
C PRO A 80 -12.59 -9.44 5.51
N SER A 81 -13.77 -9.20 6.09
CA SER A 81 -15.02 -9.85 5.71
C SER A 81 -15.72 -9.10 4.57
N LEU A 82 -16.12 -9.85 3.53
CA LEU A 82 -16.87 -9.32 2.40
C LEU A 82 -18.23 -8.72 2.79
N GLU A 83 -18.81 -9.17 3.90
CA GLU A 83 -20.11 -8.69 4.38
C GLU A 83 -20.12 -7.18 4.63
N TYR A 84 -19.00 -6.64 5.10
CA TYR A 84 -18.91 -5.25 5.56
C TYR A 84 -18.50 -4.26 4.48
N VAL A 85 -18.22 -4.73 3.27
CA VAL A 85 -17.74 -3.89 2.16
C VAL A 85 -18.76 -2.81 1.82
N GLY A 86 -20.05 -3.17 1.78
CA GLY A 86 -21.13 -2.23 1.50
C GLY A 86 -21.22 -1.12 2.55
N LEU A 87 -21.04 -1.47 3.83
CA LEU A 87 -21.01 -0.51 4.94
C LEU A 87 -19.78 0.39 4.85
N VAL A 88 -18.58 -0.17 4.65
CA VAL A 88 -17.33 0.61 4.55
C VAL A 88 -17.37 1.56 3.35
N ASP A 89 -17.99 1.15 2.23
CA ASP A 89 -18.24 2.01 1.08
C ASP A 89 -19.13 3.22 1.43
N SER A 90 -20.18 3.02 2.22
CA SER A 90 -21.03 4.10 2.70
C SER A 90 -20.32 5.00 3.72
N LEU A 91 -19.51 4.43 4.61
CA LEU A 91 -18.66 5.19 5.53
C LEU A 91 -17.64 6.06 4.78
N TYR A 92 -17.06 5.56 3.69
CA TYR A 92 -16.15 6.33 2.85
C TYR A 92 -16.86 7.49 2.15
N ASN A 93 -18.06 7.28 1.61
CA ASN A 93 -18.85 8.38 1.03
C ASN A 93 -19.22 9.43 2.08
N LEU A 94 -19.63 9.02 3.29
CA LEU A 94 -19.88 9.94 4.41
C LEU A 94 -18.61 10.70 4.81
N TYR A 95 -17.45 10.04 4.79
CA TYR A 95 -16.16 10.70 4.96
C TYR A 95 -15.91 11.76 3.88
N LEU A 96 -16.20 11.49 2.60
CA LEU A 96 -16.09 12.50 1.54
C LEU A 96 -17.07 13.66 1.75
N GLN A 97 -18.32 13.37 2.14
CA GLN A 97 -19.31 14.39 2.47
C GLN A 97 -18.91 15.23 3.69
N SER A 98 -18.19 14.67 4.65
CA SER A 98 -17.66 15.42 5.81
C SER A 98 -16.68 16.54 5.42
N LYS A 99 -16.12 16.50 4.21
CA LYS A 99 -15.26 17.57 3.68
C LYS A 99 -16.05 18.71 3.03
N ASN A 100 -17.35 18.55 2.82
CA ASN A 100 -18.23 19.58 2.27
C ASN A 100 -18.88 20.41 3.38
N LEU A 101 -18.42 21.65 3.55
CA LEU A 101 -18.89 22.57 4.60
C LEU A 101 -20.40 22.83 4.58
N ASN A 102 -21.05 22.76 3.41
CA ASN A 102 -22.50 22.98 3.35
C ASN A 102 -23.26 21.78 3.90
N VAL A 103 -22.87 20.57 3.51
CA VAL A 103 -23.47 19.33 4.02
C VAL A 103 -23.23 19.18 5.52
N VAL A 104 -22.03 19.50 6.00
CA VAL A 104 -21.70 19.47 7.45
C VAL A 104 -22.51 20.47 8.26
N LYS A 105 -22.81 21.66 7.72
CA LYS A 105 -23.68 22.63 8.41
C LYS A 105 -25.09 22.10 8.63
N GLU A 106 -25.61 21.37 7.64
CA GLU A 106 -26.93 20.75 7.71
C GLU A 106 -26.92 19.45 8.53
N ASN A 107 -25.78 18.76 8.57
CA ASN A 107 -25.57 17.49 9.25
C ASN A 107 -24.31 17.51 10.15
N PRO A 108 -24.36 18.17 11.32
CA PRO A 108 -23.16 18.41 12.14
C PRO A 108 -22.45 17.14 12.65
N TRP A 109 -23.15 16.01 12.72
CA TRP A 109 -22.58 14.72 13.12
C TRP A 109 -21.52 14.21 12.13
N LEU A 110 -21.50 14.69 10.88
CA LEU A 110 -20.45 14.36 9.92
C LEU A 110 -19.06 14.81 10.38
N ASN A 111 -18.96 15.75 11.33
CA ASN A 111 -17.67 16.13 11.92
C ASN A 111 -16.95 14.96 12.60
N TYR A 112 -17.67 13.93 13.04
CA TYR A 112 -17.06 12.73 13.63
C TYR A 112 -16.29 11.88 12.61
N PHE A 113 -16.43 12.13 11.30
CA PHE A 113 -15.64 11.46 10.26
C PHE A 113 -14.28 12.12 10.01
N ASN A 114 -13.91 13.18 10.73
CA ASN A 114 -12.60 13.82 10.55
C ASN A 114 -11.43 12.98 11.04
N SER A 115 -11.66 12.05 11.97
CA SER A 115 -10.64 11.11 12.44
C SER A 115 -11.28 9.81 12.94
N TYR A 116 -10.55 8.70 12.86
CA TYR A 116 -11.01 7.42 13.41
C TYR A 116 -11.39 7.51 14.89
N ASN A 117 -10.64 8.28 15.69
CA ASN A 117 -10.91 8.41 17.12
C ASN A 117 -12.23 9.13 17.41
N GLU A 118 -12.57 10.16 16.62
CA GLU A 118 -13.86 10.84 16.73
C GLU A 118 -15.00 9.95 16.25
N PHE A 119 -14.78 9.24 15.14
CA PHE A 119 -15.73 8.27 14.60
C PHE A 119 -16.04 7.19 15.62
N ALA A 120 -15.02 6.54 16.20
CA ALA A 120 -15.18 5.46 17.15
C ALA A 120 -15.91 5.92 18.42
N ARG A 121 -15.61 7.13 18.93
CA ARG A 121 -16.31 7.69 20.10
C ARG A 121 -17.81 7.91 19.87
N HIS A 122 -18.21 8.22 18.63
CA HIS A 122 -19.61 8.53 18.33
C HIS A 122 -20.41 7.31 17.90
N PHE A 123 -19.85 6.51 16.98
CA PHE A 123 -20.56 5.40 16.32
C PHE A 123 -20.35 4.04 16.97
N CYS A 124 -19.28 3.83 17.73
CA CYS A 124 -19.04 2.58 18.44
C CYS A 124 -18.30 2.78 19.77
N PRO A 125 -18.84 3.58 20.71
CA PRO A 125 -18.16 3.93 21.96
C PRO A 125 -17.82 2.70 22.83
N GLU A 126 -18.61 1.64 22.73
CA GLU A 126 -18.43 0.39 23.49
C GLU A 126 -17.54 -0.65 22.77
N ALA A 127 -17.00 -0.31 21.59
CA ALA A 127 -16.11 -1.22 20.86
C ALA A 127 -14.80 -1.45 21.63
N THR A 128 -14.44 -2.72 21.79
CA THR A 128 -13.17 -3.10 22.41
C THR A 128 -11.98 -2.65 21.53
N PRO A 129 -10.76 -2.50 22.08
CA PRO A 129 -9.58 -2.20 21.29
C PRO A 129 -9.35 -3.19 20.12
N HIS A 130 -9.68 -4.46 20.34
CA HIS A 130 -9.62 -5.50 19.32
C HIS A 130 -10.63 -5.25 18.19
N SER A 131 -11.90 -5.01 18.51
CA SER A 131 -12.93 -4.68 17.51
C SER A 131 -12.52 -3.45 16.68
N GLN A 132 -12.00 -2.42 17.33
CA GLN A 132 -11.54 -1.21 16.66
C GLN A 132 -10.40 -1.49 15.68
N ALA A 133 -9.40 -2.29 16.07
CA ALA A 133 -8.31 -2.69 15.19
C ALA A 133 -8.81 -3.45 13.95
N TYR A 134 -9.82 -4.32 14.09
CA TYR A 134 -10.38 -5.08 12.97
C TYR A 134 -11.31 -4.25 12.08
N ILE A 135 -12.01 -3.25 12.62
CA ILE A 135 -12.69 -2.24 11.79
C ILE A 135 -11.66 -1.51 10.91
N LYS A 136 -10.52 -1.08 11.46
CA LYS A 136 -9.44 -0.44 10.68
C LYS A 136 -8.89 -1.35 9.58
N LYS A 137 -8.74 -2.66 9.83
CA LYS A 137 -8.31 -3.62 8.80
C LYS A 137 -9.29 -3.69 7.61
N ASN A 138 -10.59 -3.63 7.86
CA ASN A 138 -11.59 -3.58 6.80
C ASN A 138 -11.52 -2.24 6.02
N ILE A 139 -11.32 -1.12 6.73
CA ILE A 139 -11.11 0.20 6.12
C ILE A 139 -9.87 0.21 5.24
N GLN A 140 -8.72 -0.23 5.77
CA GLN A 140 -7.46 -0.34 5.02
C GLN A 140 -7.67 -1.15 3.75
N ARG A 141 -8.28 -2.33 3.85
CA ARG A 141 -8.52 -3.17 2.68
C ARG A 141 -9.35 -2.43 1.65
N PHE A 142 -10.42 -1.77 2.07
CA PHE A 142 -11.27 -0.99 1.19
C PHE A 142 -10.50 0.17 0.54
N VAL A 143 -9.61 0.84 1.27
CA VAL A 143 -8.76 1.91 0.74
C VAL A 143 -7.80 1.37 -0.32
N GLU A 144 -7.17 0.23 -0.07
CA GLU A 144 -6.24 -0.42 -0.99
C GLU A 144 -6.96 -0.92 -2.25
N THR A 145 -8.18 -1.45 -2.15
CA THR A 145 -8.80 -2.16 -3.27
C THR A 145 -9.85 -1.36 -4.04
N ILE A 146 -10.70 -0.60 -3.34
CA ILE A 146 -11.84 0.12 -3.94
C ILE A 146 -11.52 1.60 -4.10
N VAL A 147 -10.97 2.24 -3.06
CA VAL A 147 -10.53 3.64 -3.18
C VAL A 147 -9.31 3.73 -4.09
N ASN A 148 -8.44 2.71 -4.07
CA ASN A 148 -7.24 2.56 -4.88
C ASN A 148 -6.40 3.85 -4.89
N GLN A 149 -5.87 4.22 -3.72
CA GLN A 149 -4.95 5.36 -3.66
C GLN A 149 -3.60 5.08 -4.32
N GLU A 150 -3.24 3.80 -4.40
CA GLU A 150 -2.10 3.30 -5.16
C GLU A 150 -2.31 3.58 -6.65
N LYS A 151 -1.28 4.12 -7.32
CA LYS A 151 -1.31 4.40 -8.76
C LYS A 151 -0.93 3.17 -9.61
N ILE A 152 -1.30 1.98 -9.12
CA ILE A 152 -1.26 0.68 -9.79
C ILE A 152 -2.64 0.03 -9.64
N ILE A 153 -3.09 -0.72 -10.63
CA ILE A 153 -4.36 -1.44 -10.58
C ILE A 153 -4.27 -2.77 -11.33
N SER A 154 -4.76 -3.83 -10.70
CA SER A 154 -4.78 -5.19 -11.27
C SER A 154 -6.22 -5.63 -11.55
N THR A 155 -6.47 -6.36 -12.62
CA THR A 155 -7.77 -6.98 -12.89
C THR A 155 -7.83 -8.44 -12.47
N HIS A 156 -6.86 -8.90 -11.67
CA HIS A 156 -6.81 -10.28 -11.24
C HIS A 156 -8.07 -10.65 -10.41
N PRO A 157 -8.81 -11.73 -10.76
CA PRO A 157 -10.08 -12.09 -10.11
C PRO A 157 -9.92 -12.55 -8.65
N ASN A 158 -8.74 -13.03 -8.25
CA ASN A 158 -8.42 -13.34 -6.84
C ASN A 158 -8.26 -12.11 -5.93
N TYR A 159 -8.24 -10.88 -6.45
CA TYR A 159 -8.51 -9.75 -5.56
C TYR A 159 -10.00 -9.82 -5.25
N TRP A 160 -10.35 -9.88 -3.98
CA TRP A 160 -11.71 -10.09 -3.46
C TRP A 160 -12.75 -9.01 -3.88
N PHE A 161 -12.33 -8.08 -4.74
CA PHE A 161 -13.04 -6.95 -5.33
C PHE A 161 -12.76 -6.79 -6.84
N GLY A 162 -12.13 -7.79 -7.44
CA GLY A 162 -11.68 -7.77 -8.83
C GLY A 162 -12.90 -7.84 -9.73
N VAL A 163 -12.98 -6.88 -10.64
CA VAL A 163 -13.69 -6.89 -11.93
C VAL A 163 -15.09 -7.52 -11.87
N ASP A 164 -16.12 -6.70 -12.11
CA ASP A 164 -17.46 -7.26 -12.25
C ASP A 164 -17.55 -8.25 -13.44
N LYS A 165 -18.70 -8.92 -13.55
CA LYS A 165 -18.94 -9.96 -14.56
C LYS A 165 -18.75 -9.46 -16.01
N ASP A 166 -18.73 -8.15 -16.22
CA ASP A 166 -18.62 -7.51 -17.53
C ASP A 166 -17.18 -7.06 -17.85
N GLY A 167 -16.20 -7.41 -17.02
CA GLY A 167 -14.81 -7.02 -17.25
C GLY A 167 -14.51 -5.59 -16.80
N VAL A 168 -15.36 -4.98 -15.96
CA VAL A 168 -15.19 -3.60 -15.49
C VAL A 168 -14.66 -3.56 -14.07
N ARG A 169 -13.59 -2.79 -13.85
CA ARG A 169 -13.10 -2.46 -12.51
C ARG A 169 -13.48 -1.02 -12.16
N GLU A 170 -14.21 -0.82 -11.08
CA GLU A 170 -14.59 0.52 -10.59
C GLU A 170 -13.73 0.94 -9.40
N THR A 171 -13.26 2.19 -9.40
CA THR A 171 -12.50 2.77 -8.29
C THR A 171 -12.75 4.26 -8.10
N TYR A 172 -12.70 4.77 -6.87
CA TYR A 172 -12.95 6.19 -6.58
C TYR A 172 -11.85 7.14 -7.09
N ASN A 173 -10.60 6.70 -7.21
CA ASN A 173 -9.50 7.57 -7.65
C ASN A 173 -9.01 7.13 -9.03
N ASN A 174 -9.88 7.25 -10.04
CA ASN A 174 -9.56 6.90 -11.41
C ASN A 174 -9.15 8.13 -12.24
N ASP A 175 -8.30 8.98 -11.68
CA ASP A 175 -7.78 10.20 -12.31
C ASP A 175 -6.48 9.94 -13.11
N SER A 176 -6.11 8.68 -13.30
CA SER A 176 -4.83 8.25 -13.86
C SER A 176 -4.86 8.06 -15.38
N ASP A 177 -3.72 8.31 -16.03
CA ASP A 177 -3.49 7.89 -17.41
C ASP A 177 -2.85 6.50 -17.40
N TRP A 178 -3.68 5.46 -17.49
CA TRP A 178 -3.25 4.08 -17.28
C TRP A 178 -2.40 3.55 -18.42
N VAL A 179 -1.21 3.06 -18.07
CA VAL A 179 -0.29 2.33 -18.93
C VAL A 179 -0.36 0.86 -18.56
N LEU A 180 -0.70 0.00 -19.53
CA LEU A 180 -0.63 -1.45 -19.37
C LEU A 180 0.83 -1.86 -19.08
N LEU A 181 1.03 -2.72 -18.09
CA LEU A 181 2.33 -3.33 -17.79
C LEU A 181 2.49 -4.67 -18.54
N PRO A 182 3.73 -5.04 -18.92
CA PRO A 182 3.99 -6.27 -19.64
C PRO A 182 3.82 -7.51 -18.75
N ASP A 183 2.89 -8.41 -19.07
CA ASP A 183 2.70 -9.67 -18.34
C ASP A 183 3.15 -10.91 -19.16
N GLU A 184 3.59 -11.98 -18.50
CA GLU A 184 3.96 -13.25 -19.17
C GLU A 184 2.75 -14.21 -19.26
N TYR A 185 1.64 -13.88 -18.59
CA TYR A 185 0.42 -14.67 -18.54
C TYR A 185 -0.73 -14.07 -19.35
N TYR A 186 -0.39 -13.40 -20.45
CA TYR A 186 -1.29 -12.99 -21.52
C TYR A 186 -2.13 -14.17 -22.02
N GLY A 187 -3.23 -14.44 -21.34
CA GLY A 187 -4.02 -15.68 -21.50
C GLY A 187 -4.85 -16.06 -20.28
N LEU A 188 -4.65 -15.40 -19.13
CA LEU A 188 -5.51 -15.54 -17.94
C LEU A 188 -6.50 -14.38 -17.76
N ASP A 189 -6.65 -13.49 -18.75
CA ASP A 189 -7.46 -12.26 -18.69
C ASP A 189 -7.16 -11.38 -17.46
N VAL A 190 -5.90 -11.44 -16.98
CA VAL A 190 -5.36 -10.60 -15.92
C VAL A 190 -4.50 -9.51 -16.54
N PHE A 191 -4.76 -8.27 -16.13
CA PHE A 191 -4.07 -7.09 -16.61
C PHE A 191 -3.64 -6.27 -15.42
N GLU A 192 -2.42 -5.74 -15.47
CA GLU A 192 -1.93 -4.77 -14.50
C GLU A 192 -1.61 -3.47 -15.21
N PHE A 193 -2.03 -2.36 -14.63
CA PHE A 193 -1.79 -1.02 -15.15
C PHE A 193 -1.12 -0.19 -14.08
N ALA A 194 -0.26 0.73 -14.52
CA ALA A 194 0.32 1.76 -13.68
C ALA A 194 0.01 3.13 -14.29
N ASP A 195 -0.11 4.15 -13.46
CA ASP A 195 -0.22 5.51 -13.94
C ASP A 195 1.04 5.92 -14.74
N ARG A 196 0.85 6.65 -15.83
CA ARG A 196 1.91 7.15 -16.71
C ARG A 196 3.04 7.85 -15.95
N GLU A 197 2.73 8.63 -14.90
CA GLU A 197 3.72 9.33 -14.10
C GLU A 197 4.58 8.38 -13.26
N VAL A 198 4.02 7.25 -12.82
CA VAL A 198 4.78 6.19 -12.14
C VAL A 198 5.75 5.52 -13.12
N VAL A 199 5.30 5.17 -14.32
CA VAL A 199 6.17 4.58 -15.36
C VAL A 199 7.27 5.57 -15.78
N ALA A 200 6.95 6.86 -15.86
CA ALA A 200 7.95 7.90 -16.12
C ALA A 200 8.98 8.03 -14.98
N GLU A 201 8.59 7.80 -13.73
CA GLU A 201 9.49 7.73 -12.58
C GLU A 201 10.41 6.50 -12.65
N VAL A 202 9.88 5.33 -12.99
CA VAL A 202 10.66 4.10 -13.23
C VAL A 202 11.81 4.37 -14.21
N ILE A 203 11.54 5.03 -15.34
CA ILE A 203 12.57 5.41 -16.33
C ILE A 203 13.65 6.32 -15.70
N LYS A 204 13.25 7.29 -14.86
CA LYS A 204 14.21 8.16 -14.15
C LYS A 204 15.07 7.38 -13.16
N LEU A 205 14.48 6.44 -12.43
CA LEU A 205 15.19 5.59 -11.46
C LEU A 205 16.25 4.74 -12.16
N ILE A 206 15.92 4.12 -13.30
CA ILE A 206 16.86 3.35 -14.13
C ILE A 206 18.04 4.22 -14.57
N LYS A 207 17.75 5.42 -15.13
CA LYS A 207 18.80 6.38 -15.54
C LYS A 207 19.73 6.75 -14.40
N SER A 208 19.17 6.94 -13.21
CA SER A 208 19.93 7.32 -12.02
C SER A 208 20.69 6.16 -11.36
N LYS A 209 20.54 4.93 -11.89
CA LYS A 209 21.05 3.69 -11.28
C LYS A 209 20.57 3.55 -9.84
N TYR A 210 19.27 3.74 -9.66
CA TYR A 210 18.62 3.59 -8.37
C TYR A 210 18.86 2.18 -7.78
N HIS A 211 19.11 2.16 -6.48
CA HIS A 211 19.12 0.96 -5.65
C HIS A 211 18.29 1.24 -4.41
N HIS A 212 17.49 0.26 -3.98
CA HIS A 212 16.75 0.37 -2.73
C HIS A 212 17.72 0.40 -1.55
N SER A 213 17.27 1.02 -0.46
CA SER A 213 18.03 1.08 0.79
C SER A 213 18.16 -0.31 1.43
N GLU A 214 19.32 -0.60 2.02
CA GLU A 214 19.59 -1.85 2.74
C GLU A 214 18.66 -2.07 3.92
N PHE A 215 18.29 -1.00 4.62
CA PHE A 215 17.27 -1.03 5.66
C PHE A 215 16.09 -0.19 5.21
N THR A 216 14.90 -0.77 5.29
CA THR A 216 13.66 -0.02 5.08
C THR A 216 12.68 -0.25 6.21
N HIS A 217 12.25 0.83 6.87
CA HIS A 217 11.22 0.81 7.91
C HIS A 217 9.90 1.32 7.34
N ALA A 218 8.83 0.52 7.42
CA ALA A 218 7.50 0.91 6.96
C ALA A 218 6.68 1.54 8.10
N SER A 219 5.87 2.54 7.75
CA SER A 219 5.05 3.34 8.66
C SER A 219 3.81 3.89 7.92
N GLY A 220 3.03 4.72 8.60
CA GLY A 220 1.90 5.44 8.03
C GLY A 220 2.01 6.95 8.24
N SER A 221 1.29 7.73 7.44
CA SER A 221 1.32 9.19 7.51
C SER A 221 0.90 9.75 8.88
N ALA A 222 0.12 9.02 9.67
CA ALA A 222 -0.22 9.41 11.03
C ALA A 222 1.00 9.51 11.98
N ALA A 223 2.11 8.83 11.67
CA ALA A 223 3.33 8.88 12.48
C ALA A 223 4.22 10.11 12.19
N LEU A 224 4.02 10.81 11.06
CA LEU A 224 4.92 11.88 10.62
C LEU A 224 5.07 13.01 11.63
N ALA A 225 3.97 13.43 12.28
CA ALA A 225 4.01 14.49 13.27
C ALA A 225 4.86 14.11 14.51
N GLY A 226 4.77 12.86 14.94
CA GLY A 226 5.59 12.34 16.04
C GLY A 226 7.07 12.24 15.65
N ILE A 227 7.34 11.72 14.44
CA ILE A 227 8.70 11.61 13.90
C ILE A 227 9.35 12.99 13.74
N GLU A 228 8.62 13.98 13.23
CA GLU A 228 9.07 15.38 13.13
C GLU A 228 9.41 15.93 14.51
N LYS A 229 8.52 15.76 15.50
CA LYS A 229 8.73 16.26 16.86
C LYS A 229 9.97 15.65 17.52
N SER A 230 10.23 14.36 17.32
CA SER A 230 11.38 13.67 17.92
C SER A 230 12.66 13.78 17.09
N GLY A 231 12.59 14.27 15.85
CA GLY A 231 13.70 14.32 14.89
C GLY A 231 14.25 12.93 14.52
N ALA A 232 13.48 11.88 14.76
CA ALA A 232 13.88 10.49 14.62
C ALA A 232 12.66 9.57 14.55
N ILE A 233 12.84 8.40 13.92
CA ILE A 233 11.94 7.27 14.07
C ILE A 233 12.32 6.57 15.38
N LEU A 234 11.35 6.40 16.27
CA LEU A 234 11.53 5.79 17.58
C LEU A 234 10.86 4.42 17.63
N SER A 235 11.38 3.54 18.47
CA SER A 235 10.69 2.30 18.83
C SER A 235 9.36 2.62 19.53
N ALA A 236 8.40 1.69 19.46
CA ALA A 236 7.09 1.91 20.09
C ALA A 236 7.23 2.17 21.61
N GLN A 237 8.15 1.46 22.26
CA GLN A 237 8.47 1.67 23.67
C GLN A 237 8.99 3.09 23.95
N ASP A 238 9.89 3.60 23.11
CA ASP A 238 10.45 4.94 23.30
C ASP A 238 9.40 6.03 23.04
N VAL A 239 8.53 5.86 22.04
CA VAL A 239 7.38 6.76 21.79
C VAL A 239 6.50 6.88 23.03
N GLU A 240 6.14 5.75 23.66
CA GLU A 240 5.34 5.74 24.89
C GLU A 240 6.09 6.36 26.08
N SER A 241 7.40 6.12 26.18
CA SER A 241 8.25 6.70 27.24
C SER A 241 8.35 8.23 27.16
N GLU A 242 8.27 8.78 25.93
CA GLU A 242 8.20 10.23 25.68
C GLU A 242 6.79 10.81 25.91
N GLY A 243 5.83 10.01 26.40
CA GLY A 243 4.46 10.44 26.66
C GLY A 243 3.63 10.64 25.39
N MET A 244 4.07 10.08 24.26
CA MET A 244 3.34 10.12 22.99
C MET A 244 2.60 8.80 22.76
N LYS A 245 1.52 8.87 21.97
CA LYS A 245 0.78 7.67 21.56
C LYS A 245 1.41 7.11 20.28
N VAL A 246 1.68 5.80 20.26
CA VAL A 246 2.04 5.11 19.02
C VAL A 246 0.89 5.23 18.03
N ALA A 247 1.17 5.82 16.88
CA ALA A 247 0.14 6.16 15.89
C ALA A 247 -0.14 5.02 14.90
N THR A 248 0.81 4.11 14.69
CA THR A 248 0.78 3.22 13.53
C THR A 248 1.52 1.90 13.75
N GLY A 249 1.37 0.95 12.81
CA GLY A 249 2.02 -0.36 12.79
C GLY A 249 1.31 -1.43 13.62
N GLU A 250 1.97 -2.59 13.79
CA GLU A 250 1.40 -3.75 14.49
C GLU A 250 0.94 -3.44 15.92
N HIS A 251 1.60 -2.48 16.57
CA HIS A 251 1.25 -2.04 17.93
C HIS A 251 -0.20 -1.58 18.03
N VAL A 252 -0.77 -0.99 16.98
CA VAL A 252 -2.15 -0.47 16.99
C VAL A 252 -3.15 -1.35 16.23
N SER A 253 -2.66 -2.31 15.45
CA SER A 253 -3.48 -3.11 14.53
C SER A 253 -3.57 -4.59 14.89
N TYR A 254 -2.59 -5.11 15.62
CA TYR A 254 -2.54 -6.50 16.05
C TYR A 254 -2.74 -6.56 17.55
N VAL A 255 -4.02 -6.51 17.94
CA VAL A 255 -4.47 -6.39 19.32
C VAL A 255 -5.13 -7.70 19.76
N SER A 256 -4.78 -8.19 20.95
CA SER A 256 -5.36 -9.40 21.54
C SER A 256 -6.84 -9.19 21.88
N SER A 257 -7.69 -10.13 21.46
CA SER A 257 -9.12 -10.13 21.81
C SER A 257 -9.37 -10.34 23.31
N GLU A 258 -8.45 -11.02 24.01
CA GLU A 258 -8.56 -11.32 25.44
C GLU A 258 -8.18 -10.13 26.32
N THR A 259 -7.10 -9.43 25.96
CA THR A 259 -6.49 -8.40 26.83
C THR A 259 -6.68 -6.99 26.33
N GLY A 260 -7.04 -6.79 25.06
CA GLY A 260 -7.07 -5.48 24.41
C GLY A 260 -5.70 -4.83 24.24
N ASN A 261 -4.61 -5.55 24.54
CA ASN A 261 -3.24 -5.08 24.39
C ASN A 261 -2.65 -5.49 23.04
N PRO A 262 -1.62 -4.78 22.54
CA PRO A 262 -0.85 -5.21 21.39
C PRO A 262 -0.27 -6.61 21.60
N VAL A 263 -0.35 -7.47 20.58
CA VAL A 263 0.23 -8.82 20.60
C VAL A 263 1.76 -8.74 20.41
N ALA A 264 2.21 -7.86 19.51
CA ALA A 264 3.64 -7.57 19.33
C ALA A 264 4.11 -6.55 20.37
N GLY A 265 5.28 -6.80 21.00
CA GLY A 265 5.87 -5.89 22.01
C GLY A 265 5.17 -5.87 23.38
N GLY A 266 3.99 -6.51 23.52
CA GLY A 266 3.24 -6.58 24.77
C GLY A 266 2.82 -5.19 25.28
N ARG A 267 2.71 -5.04 26.61
CA ARG A 267 2.20 -3.81 27.25
C ARG A 267 3.10 -2.58 27.03
N TYR A 268 4.39 -2.79 26.75
CA TYR A 268 5.39 -1.71 26.70
C TYR A 268 5.85 -1.38 25.28
N GLY A 269 5.25 -2.03 24.28
CA GLY A 269 5.65 -1.89 22.88
C GLY A 269 7.00 -2.53 22.57
N LEU A 270 7.31 -2.60 21.27
CA LEU A 270 8.59 -3.09 20.79
C LEU A 270 9.72 -2.12 21.15
N GLY A 271 10.81 -2.64 21.71
CA GLY A 271 11.98 -1.86 22.14
C GLY A 271 12.93 -1.46 21.01
N SER A 272 12.74 -2.00 19.81
CA SER A 272 13.55 -1.74 18.62
C SER A 272 12.69 -1.15 17.50
N VAL A 273 13.32 -0.37 16.63
CA VAL A 273 12.83 -0.08 15.28
C VAL A 273 13.20 -1.28 14.41
N TYR A 274 12.20 -1.81 13.69
CA TYR A 274 12.37 -2.95 12.80
C TYR A 274 12.47 -2.49 11.35
N ALA A 275 13.39 -3.07 10.59
CA ALA A 275 13.59 -2.78 9.17
C ALA A 275 13.60 -4.06 8.34
N SER A 276 13.22 -3.96 7.06
CA SER A 276 13.39 -5.01 6.07
C SER A 276 14.68 -4.82 5.27
N LYS A 277 15.26 -5.94 4.82
CA LYS A 277 16.40 -5.97 3.89
C LYS A 277 16.01 -5.98 2.41
N ASN A 278 14.73 -6.22 2.11
CA ASN A 278 14.26 -6.52 0.74
C ASN A 278 13.56 -5.32 0.09
N GLY A 279 14.09 -4.12 0.31
CA GLY A 279 13.52 -2.85 -0.17
C GLY A 279 12.28 -2.40 0.60
N PRO A 280 11.63 -1.31 0.14
CA PRO A 280 10.38 -0.87 0.71
C PRO A 280 9.31 -1.94 0.54
N LYS A 281 8.49 -2.03 1.56
CA LYS A 281 7.25 -2.78 1.53
C LYS A 281 6.16 -1.79 1.88
N TYR A 282 4.95 -2.01 1.37
CA TYR A 282 3.74 -1.45 2.01
C TYR A 282 3.68 -1.85 3.51
N GLY A 283 4.43 -2.89 3.89
CA GLY A 283 4.84 -3.15 5.27
C GLY A 283 3.71 -3.68 6.13
N TYR A 284 3.97 -3.74 7.43
CA TYR A 284 2.99 -4.12 8.46
C TYR A 284 2.13 -2.91 8.91
N HIS A 285 2.09 -1.85 8.12
CA HIS A 285 1.28 -0.67 8.41
C HIS A 285 -0.20 -1.00 8.18
N HIS A 286 -1.05 -0.48 9.07
CA HIS A 286 -2.49 -0.50 8.89
C HIS A 286 -3.02 0.93 8.91
N VAL A 287 -3.70 1.28 7.82
CA VAL A 287 -4.35 2.58 7.64
C VAL A 287 -5.38 2.78 8.76
N ASN A 288 -5.21 3.82 9.59
CA ASN A 288 -6.13 4.12 10.68
C ASN A 288 -7.43 4.73 10.19
N TRP A 289 -7.39 5.50 9.11
CA TRP A 289 -8.56 6.19 8.56
C TRP A 289 -8.40 6.48 7.06
N PHE A 290 -9.47 6.93 6.41
CA PHE A 290 -9.52 7.07 4.96
C PHE A 290 -8.52 8.08 4.34
N ASP A 291 -7.93 8.96 5.15
CA ASP A 291 -6.90 9.92 4.77
C ASP A 291 -5.46 9.47 5.06
N GLU A 292 -5.26 8.39 5.80
CA GLU A 292 -3.91 7.88 6.05
C GLU A 292 -3.38 7.11 4.85
N TYR A 293 -2.06 7.21 4.64
CA TYR A 293 -1.36 6.57 3.53
C TYR A 293 -0.01 5.99 3.97
N TYR A 294 0.48 5.04 3.17
CA TYR A 294 1.72 4.33 3.43
C TYR A 294 2.95 5.21 3.21
N ILE A 295 3.91 5.04 4.12
CA ILE A 295 5.22 5.66 4.02
C ILE A 295 6.27 4.61 4.40
N ALA A 296 7.42 4.61 3.74
CA ALA A 296 8.58 3.87 4.22
C ALA A 296 9.83 4.74 4.23
N PHE A 297 10.76 4.42 5.10
CA PHE A 297 12.01 5.13 5.28
C PHE A 297 13.17 4.20 4.91
N GLY A 298 13.85 4.50 3.82
CA GLY A 298 15.13 3.94 3.45
C GLY A 298 16.22 4.52 4.33
N ILE A 299 16.79 3.68 5.19
CA ILE A 299 17.77 4.03 6.21
C ILE A 299 19.15 3.55 5.78
N ASN A 300 20.10 4.46 5.75
CA ASN A 300 21.49 4.13 5.47
C ASN A 300 22.06 3.29 6.63
N LYS A 301 22.33 2.01 6.35
CA LYS A 301 22.81 1.04 7.33
C LYS A 301 24.08 1.50 8.05
N GLN A 302 25.09 1.96 7.30
CA GLN A 302 26.36 2.37 7.88
C GLN A 302 26.19 3.55 8.83
N LYS A 303 25.46 4.60 8.42
CA LYS A 303 25.15 5.74 9.29
C LYS A 303 24.39 5.32 10.55
N GLN A 304 23.47 4.37 10.42
CA GLN A 304 22.72 3.85 11.56
C GLN A 304 23.61 3.07 12.53
N GLU A 305 24.44 2.15 12.03
CA GLU A 305 25.39 1.41 12.87
C GLU A 305 26.41 2.35 13.55
N ASP A 306 26.88 3.39 12.86
CA ASP A 306 27.78 4.40 13.42
C ASP A 306 27.12 5.21 14.53
N PHE A 307 25.86 5.61 14.33
CA PHE A 307 25.05 6.26 15.36
C PHE A 307 24.88 5.36 16.60
N LEU A 308 24.54 4.09 16.41
CA LEU A 308 24.37 3.14 17.52
C LEU A 308 25.69 2.94 18.30
N ARG A 309 26.83 2.86 17.59
CA ARG A 309 28.15 2.83 18.25
C ARG A 309 28.40 4.09 19.06
N GLN A 310 28.07 5.26 18.51
CA GLN A 310 28.30 6.55 19.16
C GLN A 310 27.52 6.68 20.46
N ILE A 311 26.27 6.22 20.50
CA ILE A 311 25.43 6.26 21.71
C ILE A 311 25.66 5.07 22.65
N GLY A 312 26.55 4.14 22.28
CA GLY A 312 26.85 2.96 23.08
C GLY A 312 25.72 1.93 23.12
N PHE A 313 24.80 1.94 22.15
CA PHE A 313 23.67 1.00 22.08
C PHE A 313 24.16 -0.43 21.79
N LYS A 314 23.59 -1.41 22.49
CA LYS A 314 23.97 -2.83 22.39
C LYS A 314 22.78 -3.74 22.70
N TYR A 315 22.60 -4.79 21.91
CA TYR A 315 21.71 -5.90 22.27
C TYR A 315 22.42 -6.85 23.23
N GLU A 316 22.19 -6.67 24.54
CA GLU A 316 22.85 -7.44 25.61
C GLU A 316 22.62 -8.95 25.52
N TRP A 317 21.46 -9.35 25.00
CA TRP A 317 21.04 -10.76 24.90
C TRP A 317 21.51 -11.46 23.61
N ALA A 318 21.93 -10.69 22.60
CA ALA A 318 22.20 -11.20 21.25
C ALA A 318 23.69 -11.35 20.92
N SER A 319 24.58 -11.31 21.91
CA SER A 319 26.03 -11.27 21.65
C SER A 319 26.91 -11.88 22.74
N SER A 320 28.09 -12.39 22.32
CA SER A 320 29.18 -12.68 23.25
C SER A 320 29.73 -11.38 23.82
N LYS A 321 30.27 -11.42 25.06
CA LYS A 321 30.76 -10.24 25.80
C LYS A 321 31.74 -9.35 25.02
N ASP A 322 32.37 -9.86 23.96
CA ASP A 322 33.45 -9.20 23.23
C ASP A 322 33.03 -8.54 21.91
N LYS A 323 31.83 -8.84 21.36
CA LYS A 323 31.32 -8.22 20.10
C LYS A 323 29.79 -8.06 20.12
N PRO A 324 29.26 -7.02 20.78
CA PRO A 324 27.84 -6.75 20.77
C PRO A 324 27.30 -6.48 19.36
N ALA A 325 26.21 -7.15 19.00
CA ALA A 325 25.51 -6.88 17.75
C ALA A 325 24.83 -5.50 17.84
N LEU A 326 25.08 -4.65 16.84
CA LEU A 326 24.43 -3.33 16.71
C LEU A 326 23.06 -3.45 16.03
N THR A 327 22.93 -4.43 15.15
CA THR A 327 21.69 -4.80 14.47
C THR A 327 21.49 -6.30 14.59
N LEU A 328 20.25 -6.77 14.64
CA LEU A 328 19.94 -8.19 14.78
C LEU A 328 18.94 -8.63 13.72
N ASP A 329 19.31 -9.63 12.92
CA ASP A 329 18.42 -10.23 11.94
C ASP A 329 17.56 -11.32 12.60
N MET A 330 16.26 -11.07 12.68
CA MET A 330 15.25 -11.97 13.25
C MET A 330 14.54 -12.79 12.17
N GLY A 331 15.11 -12.86 10.96
CA GLY A 331 14.56 -13.63 9.86
C GLY A 331 13.28 -12.99 9.31
N SER A 332 12.15 -13.69 9.43
CA SER A 332 10.86 -13.23 8.92
C SER A 332 10.32 -11.98 9.63
N GLU A 333 10.72 -11.75 10.88
CA GLU A 333 10.34 -10.57 11.67
C GLU A 333 11.10 -9.29 11.24
N GLY A 334 12.14 -9.44 10.40
CA GLY A 334 12.98 -8.34 9.94
C GLY A 334 14.24 -8.14 10.80
N VAL A 335 14.82 -6.95 10.70
CA VAL A 335 16.09 -6.59 11.34
C VAL A 335 15.84 -5.53 12.39
N GLU A 336 16.26 -5.79 13.62
CA GLU A 336 16.30 -4.78 14.66
C GLU A 336 17.47 -3.84 14.43
N ILE A 337 17.21 -2.54 14.36
CA ILE A 337 18.21 -1.50 14.02
C ILE A 337 18.36 -0.44 15.12
N GLY A 338 18.19 -0.86 16.37
CA GLY A 338 18.22 -0.02 17.56
C GLY A 338 16.88 0.61 17.92
N ASN A 339 16.82 1.29 19.05
CA ASN A 339 15.60 1.94 19.56
C ASN A 339 15.29 3.29 18.87
N LYS A 340 16.27 3.88 18.18
CA LYS A 340 16.17 5.21 17.58
C LYS A 340 16.90 5.28 16.24
N VAL A 341 16.24 5.84 15.24
CA VAL A 341 16.81 6.14 13.92
C VAL A 341 16.70 7.65 13.65
N PRO A 342 17.78 8.42 13.81
CA PRO A 342 17.78 9.84 13.48
C PRO A 342 17.37 10.11 12.04
N LEU A 343 16.64 11.18 11.78
CA LEU A 343 16.21 11.53 10.42
C LEU A 343 17.37 11.82 9.45
N ASN A 344 18.55 12.20 9.95
CA ASN A 344 19.78 12.34 9.14
C ASN A 344 20.33 11.00 8.61
N ASN A 345 19.88 9.88 9.17
CA ASN A 345 20.24 8.54 8.72
C ASN A 345 19.30 8.03 7.62
N VAL A 346 18.17 8.71 7.39
CA VAL A 346 17.26 8.43 6.26
C VAL A 346 17.87 8.99 4.97
N GLU A 347 17.97 8.13 3.95
CA GLU A 347 18.49 8.49 2.62
C GLU A 347 17.41 8.48 1.52
N ILE A 348 16.34 7.72 1.73
CA ILE A 348 15.19 7.67 0.83
C ILE A 348 13.91 7.67 1.67
N VAL A 349 12.92 8.42 1.25
CA VAL A 349 11.54 8.30 1.74
C VAL A 349 10.70 7.77 0.60
N TYR A 350 9.87 6.79 0.92
CA TYR A 350 8.95 6.17 0.00
C TYR A 350 7.52 6.54 0.40
N CYS A 351 6.68 6.94 -0.56
CA CYS A 351 5.25 7.14 -0.34
C CYS A 351 4.47 6.80 -1.61
N TRP A 352 3.14 6.69 -1.50
CA TRP A 352 2.33 6.60 -2.71
C TRP A 352 2.46 7.84 -3.60
N LYS A 353 2.47 7.63 -4.91
CA LYS A 353 2.65 8.69 -5.91
C LYS A 353 1.65 9.83 -5.74
N LYS A 354 0.41 9.49 -5.39
CA LYS A 354 -0.68 10.45 -5.11
C LYS A 354 -0.29 11.51 -4.06
N HIS A 355 0.52 11.14 -3.08
CA HIS A 355 0.89 11.98 -1.93
C HIS A 355 2.28 12.63 -2.07
N GLN A 356 2.87 12.58 -3.27
CA GLN A 356 4.24 13.05 -3.51
C GLN A 356 4.47 14.51 -3.08
N LYS A 357 3.53 15.42 -3.40
CA LYS A 357 3.67 16.85 -3.09
C LYS A 357 3.72 17.14 -1.59
N GLU A 358 2.89 16.46 -0.82
CA GLU A 358 2.86 16.59 0.65
C GLU A 358 4.15 16.05 1.25
N MET A 359 4.61 14.90 0.75
CA MET A 359 5.82 14.26 1.23
C MET A 359 7.08 15.07 0.89
N ASP A 360 7.16 15.64 -0.31
CA ASP A 360 8.26 16.52 -0.71
C ASP A 360 8.39 17.71 0.26
N ALA A 361 7.27 18.34 0.63
CA ALA A 361 7.28 19.44 1.60
C ALA A 361 7.75 18.99 2.99
N TRP A 362 7.32 17.81 3.43
CA TRP A 362 7.75 17.23 4.71
C TRP A 362 9.26 16.89 4.71
N ILE A 363 9.77 16.28 3.63
CA ILE A 363 11.18 15.91 3.46
C ILE A 363 12.07 17.16 3.48
N GLN A 364 11.72 18.20 2.73
CA GLN A 364 12.50 19.45 2.68
C GLN A 364 12.71 20.07 4.05
N LYS A 365 11.73 19.93 4.95
CA LYS A 365 11.79 20.44 6.32
C LYS A 365 12.58 19.52 7.25
N ASN A 366 12.35 18.22 7.16
CA ASN A 366 12.72 17.28 8.23
C ASN A 366 13.94 16.40 7.91
N CYS A 367 14.16 16.06 6.64
CA CYS A 367 15.28 15.24 6.17
C CYS A 367 15.71 15.62 4.75
N PRO A 368 16.18 16.87 4.50
CA PRO A 368 16.41 17.41 3.16
C PRO A 368 17.48 16.67 2.35
N GLN A 369 18.28 15.82 2.99
CA GLN A 369 19.24 14.94 2.32
C GLN A 369 18.59 13.70 1.67
N ALA A 370 17.37 13.35 2.06
CA ALA A 370 16.68 12.16 1.58
C ALA A 370 16.06 12.41 0.20
N LYS A 371 16.07 11.39 -0.65
CA LYS A 371 15.34 11.39 -1.93
C LYS A 371 13.91 10.93 -1.71
N LEU A 372 12.98 11.39 -2.54
CA LEU A 372 11.64 10.84 -2.62
C LEU A 372 11.55 9.85 -3.79
N VAL A 373 10.98 8.67 -3.53
CA VAL A 373 10.69 7.63 -4.52
C VAL A 373 9.27 7.13 -4.28
N SER A 374 8.45 6.97 -5.33
CA SER A 374 7.14 6.36 -5.15
C SER A 374 7.24 4.87 -4.82
N LEU A 375 6.38 4.40 -3.90
CA LEU A 375 6.29 2.96 -3.57
C LEU A 375 5.97 2.14 -4.83
N GLU A 376 5.10 2.67 -5.68
CA GLU A 376 4.68 2.06 -6.93
C GLU A 376 5.85 1.88 -7.91
N ALA A 377 6.72 2.89 -8.06
CA ALA A 377 7.86 2.79 -8.97
C ALA A 377 8.91 1.77 -8.50
N ASP A 378 9.15 1.66 -7.18
CA ASP A 378 10.03 0.62 -6.63
C ASP A 378 9.45 -0.79 -6.83
N GLU A 379 8.15 -0.96 -6.59
CA GLU A 379 7.46 -2.22 -6.83
C GLU A 379 7.51 -2.64 -8.29
N ILE A 380 7.20 -1.72 -9.22
CA ILE A 380 7.24 -2.01 -10.65
C ILE A 380 8.65 -2.42 -11.08
N LEU A 381 9.70 -1.73 -10.60
CA LEU A 381 11.08 -2.14 -10.88
C LEU A 381 11.36 -3.55 -10.39
N ARG A 382 10.95 -3.90 -9.18
CA ARG A 382 11.18 -5.24 -8.64
C ARG A 382 10.41 -6.32 -9.40
N SER A 383 9.17 -6.04 -9.77
CA SER A 383 8.24 -7.03 -10.35
C SER A 383 8.38 -7.17 -11.86
N TYR A 384 8.76 -6.11 -12.59
CA TYR A 384 8.71 -6.06 -14.05
C TYR A 384 10.06 -5.83 -14.74
N ASP A 385 11.11 -5.42 -14.03
CA ASP A 385 12.40 -5.09 -14.67
C ASP A 385 13.00 -6.27 -15.45
N HIS A 386 12.91 -7.49 -14.91
CA HIS A 386 13.36 -8.69 -15.63
C HIS A 386 12.60 -8.91 -16.96
N LYS A 387 11.30 -8.62 -17.01
CA LYS A 387 10.47 -8.77 -18.22
C LYS A 387 10.80 -7.70 -19.24
N VAL A 388 10.89 -6.45 -18.82
CA VAL A 388 11.22 -5.33 -19.71
C VAL A 388 12.65 -5.46 -20.23
N ASN A 389 13.59 -5.98 -19.44
CA ASN A 389 14.94 -6.31 -19.89
C ASN A 389 14.95 -7.44 -20.94
N LYS A 390 14.12 -8.47 -20.76
CA LYS A 390 13.94 -9.55 -21.76
C LYS A 390 13.33 -9.01 -23.05
N MET A 391 12.35 -8.12 -22.97
CA MET A 391 11.80 -7.40 -24.12
C MET A 391 12.89 -6.57 -24.82
N ALA A 392 13.70 -5.82 -24.06
CA ALA A 392 14.81 -5.03 -24.61
C ALA A 392 15.81 -5.91 -25.40
N LEU A 393 16.14 -7.09 -24.87
CA LEU A 393 17.03 -8.05 -25.51
C LEU A 393 16.43 -8.65 -26.80
N GLN A 394 15.13 -8.98 -26.81
CA GLN A 394 14.44 -9.47 -28.00
C GLN A 394 14.41 -8.43 -29.13
N GLU A 395 14.27 -7.16 -28.74
CA GLU A 395 14.15 -6.01 -29.64
C GLU A 395 15.50 -5.40 -30.05
N GLY A 396 16.61 -5.80 -29.40
CA GLY A 396 17.93 -5.21 -29.65
C GLY A 396 18.04 -3.74 -29.22
N ILE A 397 17.31 -3.32 -28.18
CA ILE A 397 17.29 -1.94 -27.65
C ILE A 397 17.77 -1.89 -26.19
N SER A 398 17.94 -0.68 -25.66
CA SER A 398 18.25 -0.51 -24.23
C SER A 398 17.03 -0.78 -23.35
N ALA A 399 17.25 -1.15 -22.08
CA ALA A 399 16.18 -1.30 -21.09
C ALA A 399 15.37 0.00 -20.92
N GLU A 400 16.05 1.14 -20.94
CA GLU A 400 15.41 2.46 -20.90
C GLU A 400 14.45 2.66 -22.09
N ASP A 401 14.88 2.32 -23.30
CA ASP A 401 14.05 2.47 -24.49
C ASP A 401 12.90 1.45 -24.50
N ALA A 402 13.10 0.27 -23.94
CA ALA A 402 12.02 -0.71 -23.74
C ALA A 402 10.95 -0.18 -22.77
N TRP A 403 11.33 0.44 -21.66
CA TRP A 403 10.39 1.13 -20.76
C TRP A 403 9.68 2.31 -21.44
N LYS A 404 10.38 3.08 -22.26
CA LYS A 404 9.75 4.18 -23.04
C LYS A 404 8.70 3.67 -24.04
N LYS A 405 8.86 2.45 -24.59
CA LYS A 405 7.85 1.87 -25.49
C LYS A 405 6.50 1.61 -24.80
N LEU A 406 6.47 1.55 -23.46
CA LEU A 406 5.21 1.39 -22.72
C LEU A 406 4.40 2.69 -22.65
N LEU A 407 5.05 3.86 -22.72
CA LEU A 407 4.44 5.20 -22.67
C LEU A 407 3.85 5.61 -24.02
#